data_AF-A0A068QV09-F1
#
_entry.id   AF-A0A068QV09-F1
#
_cell.length_a   1.000
_cell.length_b   1.000
_cell.length_c   1.000
_cell.angle_alpha   90.00
_cell.angle_beta   90.00
_cell.angle_gamma   90.00
#
_symmetry.space_group_name_H-M   'P 1'
#
loop_
_entity.id
_entity.type
_entity.pdbx_description
1 polymer ?
#
loop_
_entity_poly.entity_id
_entity_poly.type
_entity_poly.pdbx_seq_one_letter_code
_entity_poly.pdbx_strand_id
1 'polypeptide(L)'
;MSRYCEPRLNHHHQFSQLMEGVAGMNNVRNDWHQADIIAALRKRGTTLAAVSREAGLSSSTLANVLSRPWPKGEWIVANYLNIHPSEIWPSRYFDMNGNLIERKVRDKSAK
;
A
#
# COMPACT_ATOMS: atom_id res chain seq x y z
N MET A 1 21.44 -18.84 67.68
CA MET A 1 20.08 -18.26 67.59
C MET A 1 19.99 -17.40 66.34
N SER A 2 19.37 -17.92 65.26
CA SER A 2 18.10 -17.43 64.68
C SER A 2 18.12 -15.94 64.32
N ARG A 3 18.33 -15.61 63.04
CA ARG A 3 17.31 -15.54 61.95
C ARG A 3 16.32 -14.42 62.19
N TYR A 4 16.39 -13.37 61.37
CA TYR A 4 15.34 -12.80 60.49
C TYR A 4 16.09 -11.81 59.58
N CYS A 5 16.52 -12.16 58.35
CA CYS A 5 15.73 -12.27 57.13
C CYS A 5 14.78 -11.09 56.94
N GLU A 6 15.33 -9.96 56.48
CA GLU A 6 14.53 -8.82 56.02
C GLU A 6 13.80 -9.18 54.71
N PRO A 7 12.50 -8.86 54.60
CA PRO A 7 11.69 -9.19 53.44
C PRO A 7 12.03 -8.29 52.26
N ARG A 8 12.39 -8.93 51.13
CA ARG A 8 12.27 -8.34 49.78
C ARG A 8 10.82 -7.92 49.56
N LEU A 9 10.51 -6.65 49.82
CA LEU A 9 9.29 -6.03 49.35
C LEU A 9 9.50 -5.57 47.90
N ASN A 10 8.92 -6.38 47.01
CA ASN A 10 8.70 -6.13 45.60
C ASN A 10 8.01 -4.78 45.43
N HIS A 11 8.72 -3.73 45.00
CA HIS A 11 8.08 -2.55 44.42
C HIS A 11 8.05 -2.70 42.89
N HIS A 12 7.28 -3.70 42.47
CA HIS A 12 6.88 -3.92 41.09
C HIS A 12 5.69 -2.99 40.80
N HIS A 13 5.90 -1.67 40.68
CA HIS A 13 4.85 -0.79 40.17
C HIS A 13 5.33 0.60 39.71
N GLN A 14 6.48 0.69 39.03
CA GLN A 14 6.86 1.96 38.39
C GLN A 14 7.68 1.77 37.11
N PHE A 15 7.32 0.79 36.26
CA PHE A 15 7.97 0.57 34.97
C PHE A 15 7.00 0.46 33.78
N SER A 16 5.74 0.85 33.94
CA SER A 16 4.71 0.61 32.92
C SER A 16 3.84 1.82 32.60
N GLN A 17 4.35 3.05 32.69
CA GLN A 17 3.58 4.22 32.26
C GLN A 17 4.48 5.34 31.71
N LEU A 18 5.04 5.15 30.51
CA LEU A 18 5.31 6.26 29.58
C LEU A 18 5.57 5.81 28.12
N MET A 19 4.79 4.86 27.61
CA MET A 19 4.78 4.51 26.17
C MET A 19 3.36 4.40 25.62
N GLU A 20 2.47 5.33 26.02
CA GLU A 20 1.16 5.51 25.40
C GLU A 20 1.15 6.89 24.73
N GLY A 21 1.33 6.94 23.41
CA GLY A 21 1.39 8.21 22.70
C GLY A 21 1.72 8.14 21.22
N VAL A 22 1.13 7.20 20.47
CA VAL A 22 1.14 7.26 18.99
C VAL A 22 -0.29 7.22 18.41
N ALA A 23 -1.22 7.94 19.04
CA ALA A 23 -2.51 8.27 18.43
C ALA A 23 -2.34 9.51 17.54
N GLY A 24 -1.69 9.33 16.40
CA GLY A 24 -1.39 10.41 15.47
C GLY A 24 -0.98 9.93 14.08
N MET A 25 -1.41 8.73 13.68
CA MET A 25 -1.30 8.33 12.28
C MET A 25 -2.50 8.90 11.52
N ASN A 26 -2.35 10.15 11.05
CA ASN A 26 -3.01 10.58 9.83
C ASN A 26 -2.51 9.63 8.72
N ASN A 27 -3.09 8.43 8.63
CA ASN A 27 -2.86 7.46 7.58
C ASN A 27 -3.50 8.01 6.30
N VAL A 28 -2.98 9.14 5.82
CA VAL A 28 -3.08 9.48 4.41
C VAL A 28 -2.31 8.37 3.72
N ARG A 29 -3.02 7.30 3.37
CA ARG A 29 -2.48 6.21 2.58
C ARG A 29 -2.03 6.86 1.29
N ASN A 30 -0.73 7.12 1.19
CA ASN A 30 -0.14 7.79 0.05
C ASN A 30 -0.04 6.80 -1.10
N ASP A 31 -0.24 7.30 -2.31
CA ASP A 31 -0.01 6.51 -3.51
C ASP A 31 1.46 6.06 -3.54
N TRP A 32 1.70 4.85 -4.05
CA TRP A 32 3.05 4.35 -4.24
C TRP A 32 3.85 5.29 -5.12
N HIS A 33 5.12 5.46 -4.79
CA HIS A 33 6.01 6.22 -5.64
C HIS A 33 6.19 5.49 -6.97
N GLN A 34 6.33 6.23 -8.06
CA GLN A 34 6.56 5.65 -9.40
C GLN A 34 7.74 4.68 -9.42
N ALA A 35 8.79 4.99 -8.67
CA ALA A 35 9.97 4.14 -8.51
C ALA A 35 9.65 2.81 -7.80
N ASP A 36 8.78 2.80 -6.80
CA ASP A 36 8.38 1.59 -6.08
C ASP A 36 7.57 0.64 -6.96
N ILE A 37 6.68 1.18 -7.79
CA ILE A 37 5.93 0.40 -8.78
C ILE A 37 6.90 -0.26 -9.77
N ILE A 38 7.84 0.50 -10.31
CA ILE A 38 8.86 -0.02 -11.24
C ILE A 38 9.74 -1.07 -10.54
N ALA A 39 10.14 -0.82 -9.29
CA ALA A 39 10.94 -1.75 -8.51
C ALA A 39 10.18 -3.05 -8.21
N ALA A 40 8.89 -2.99 -7.88
CA ALA A 40 8.05 -4.16 -7.65
C ALA A 40 7.88 -5.00 -8.92
N LEU A 41 7.67 -4.36 -10.08
CA LEU A 41 7.64 -5.05 -11.37
C LEU A 41 8.99 -5.74 -11.67
N ARG A 42 10.10 -5.04 -11.43
CA ARG A 42 11.46 -5.57 -11.61
C ARG A 42 11.77 -6.72 -10.66
N LYS A 43 11.31 -6.67 -9.41
CA LYS A 43 11.42 -7.77 -8.44
C LYS A 43 10.71 -9.03 -8.92
N ARG A 44 9.65 -8.90 -9.73
CA ARG A 44 8.97 -10.01 -10.40
C ARG A 44 9.59 -10.39 -11.75
N GLY A 45 10.70 -9.76 -12.15
CA GLY A 45 11.34 -10.00 -13.45
C GLY A 45 10.61 -9.38 -14.64
N THR A 46 9.69 -8.44 -14.40
CA THR A 46 8.91 -7.78 -15.45
C THR A 46 9.27 -6.29 -15.57
N THR A 47 8.85 -5.67 -16.66
CA THR A 47 8.97 -4.22 -16.87
C THR A 47 7.66 -3.66 -17.39
N LEU A 48 7.42 -2.35 -17.22
CA LEU A 48 6.24 -1.70 -17.80
C LEU A 48 6.11 -1.96 -19.31
N ALA A 49 7.22 -1.99 -20.04
CA ALA A 49 7.20 -2.29 -21.47
C ALA A 49 6.82 -3.76 -21.75
N ALA A 50 7.24 -4.71 -20.92
CA ALA A 50 6.83 -6.12 -21.05
C ALA A 50 5.34 -6.28 -20.74
N VAL A 51 4.89 -5.74 -19.61
CA VAL A 51 3.47 -5.74 -19.18
C VAL A 51 2.57 -5.11 -20.25
N SER A 52 3.01 -4.01 -20.86
CA SER A 52 2.27 -3.35 -21.93
C SER A 52 2.13 -4.23 -23.18
N ARG A 53 3.20 -4.94 -23.56
CA ARG A 53 3.18 -5.85 -24.71
C ARG A 53 2.22 -7.02 -24.49
N GLU A 54 2.24 -7.58 -23.29
CA GLU A 54 1.31 -8.66 -22.92
C GLU A 54 -0.14 -8.19 -22.88
N ALA A 55 -0.38 -6.95 -22.45
CA ALA A 55 -1.71 -6.33 -22.49
C ALA A 55 -2.16 -5.89 -23.89
N GLY A 56 -1.32 -6.02 -24.93
CA GLY A 56 -1.62 -5.57 -26.29
C GLY A 56 -1.66 -4.04 -26.45
N LEU A 57 -1.00 -3.30 -25.56
CA LEU A 57 -0.95 -1.83 -25.55
C LEU A 57 0.44 -1.33 -25.93
N SER A 58 0.51 -0.09 -26.43
CA SER A 58 1.81 0.52 -26.71
C SER A 58 2.56 0.80 -25.40
N SER A 59 3.88 0.55 -25.37
CA SER A 59 4.72 0.75 -24.17
C SER A 59 4.55 2.15 -23.56
N SER A 60 4.37 3.16 -24.42
CA SER A 60 4.13 4.56 -24.04
C SER A 60 2.78 4.74 -23.35
N THR A 61 1.75 3.98 -23.74
CA THR A 61 0.41 4.03 -23.14
C THR A 61 0.46 3.57 -21.69
N LEU A 62 1.15 2.47 -21.38
CA LEU A 62 1.24 1.99 -20.00
C LEU A 62 2.10 2.88 -19.12
N ALA A 63 3.17 3.48 -19.65
CA ALA A 63 3.97 4.44 -18.89
C ALA A 63 3.15 5.64 -18.38
N ASN A 64 2.12 6.06 -19.12
CA ASN A 64 1.24 7.17 -18.70
C ASN A 64 0.43 6.88 -17.43
N VAL A 65 0.28 5.61 -17.02
CA VAL A 65 -0.44 5.23 -15.79
C VAL A 65 0.19 5.85 -14.53
N LEU A 66 1.50 6.10 -14.57
CA LEU A 66 2.26 6.63 -13.43
C LEU A 66 2.02 8.13 -13.25
N SER A 67 1.69 8.84 -14.33
CA SER A 67 1.53 10.29 -14.33
C SER A 67 0.07 10.74 -14.35
N ARG A 68 -0.87 9.91 -14.83
CA ARG A 68 -2.28 10.27 -14.98
C ARG A 68 -3.21 9.17 -14.45
N PRO A 69 -4.36 9.51 -13.83
CA PRO A 69 -5.38 8.53 -13.46
C PRO A 69 -5.83 7.76 -14.70
N TRP A 70 -5.50 6.48 -14.74
CA TRP A 70 -5.91 5.63 -15.85
C TRP A 70 -6.34 4.26 -15.31
N PRO A 71 -7.62 4.09 -14.95
CA PRO A 71 -8.11 2.89 -14.26
C PRO A 71 -7.71 1.61 -14.99
N LYS A 72 -7.83 1.54 -16.32
CA LYS A 72 -7.46 0.35 -17.08
C LYS A 72 -5.98 -0.01 -16.94
N GLY A 73 -5.08 0.98 -16.99
CA GLY A 73 -3.65 0.76 -16.80
C GLY A 73 -3.30 0.39 -15.37
N GLU A 74 -3.96 1.03 -14.40
CA GLU A 74 -3.78 0.74 -12.97
C GLU A 74 -4.14 -0.72 -12.69
N TRP A 75 -5.27 -1.20 -13.22
CA TRP A 75 -5.70 -2.59 -13.14
C TRP A 75 -4.71 -3.56 -13.79
N ILE A 76 -4.12 -3.22 -14.94
CA ILE A 76 -3.10 -4.07 -15.58
C ILE A 76 -1.90 -4.22 -14.65
N VAL A 77 -1.33 -3.12 -14.16
CA VAL A 77 -0.16 -3.17 -13.25
C VAL A 77 -0.51 -3.92 -11.95
N ALA A 78 -1.67 -3.63 -11.37
CA ALA A 78 -2.17 -4.26 -10.15
C ALA A 78 -2.35 -5.78 -10.33
N ASN A 79 -2.91 -6.21 -11.46
CA ASN A 79 -3.06 -7.62 -11.80
C ASN A 79 -1.71 -8.35 -11.92
N TYR A 80 -0.72 -7.72 -12.55
CA TYR A 80 0.66 -8.26 -12.61
C TYR A 80 1.34 -8.35 -11.25
N LEU A 81 1.09 -7.37 -10.38
CA LEU A 81 1.54 -7.37 -9.01
C LEU A 81 0.66 -8.23 -8.08
N ASN A 82 -0.43 -8.82 -8.60
CA ASN A 82 -1.41 -9.61 -7.85
C ASN A 82 -1.87 -8.91 -6.55
N ILE A 83 -2.01 -7.58 -6.61
CA ILE A 83 -2.52 -6.74 -5.53
C ILE A 83 -3.67 -5.89 -6.07
N HIS A 84 -4.56 -5.43 -5.20
CA HIS A 84 -5.65 -4.56 -5.63
C HIS A 84 -5.12 -3.17 -6.00
N PRO A 85 -5.63 -2.49 -7.04
CA PRO A 85 -5.16 -1.15 -7.40
C PRO A 85 -5.33 -0.12 -6.27
N SER A 86 -6.24 -0.35 -5.32
CA SER A 86 -6.37 0.48 -4.12
C SER A 86 -5.19 0.38 -3.15
N GLU A 87 -4.39 -0.68 -3.22
CA GLU A 87 -3.17 -0.82 -2.40
C GLU A 87 -2.01 0.00 -2.98
N ILE A 88 -1.99 0.17 -4.30
CA ILE A 88 -0.97 0.96 -5.01
C ILE A 88 -1.37 2.44 -5.03
N TRP A 89 -2.65 2.73 -5.29
CA TRP A 89 -3.20 4.08 -5.37
C TRP A 89 -4.35 4.30 -4.38
N PRO A 90 -4.11 4.18 -3.07
CA PRO A 90 -5.15 4.36 -2.07
C PRO A 90 -5.84 5.73 -2.13
N SER A 91 -5.14 6.81 -2.49
CA SER A 91 -5.74 8.14 -2.64
C SER A 91 -6.81 8.19 -3.73
N ARG A 92 -6.73 7.29 -4.72
CA ARG A 92 -7.67 7.24 -5.86
C ARG A 92 -8.87 6.34 -5.64
N TYR A 93 -8.77 5.37 -4.74
CA TYR A 93 -9.77 4.32 -4.51
C TYR A 93 -10.38 4.34 -3.11
N PHE A 94 -9.87 5.13 -2.17
CA PHE A 94 -10.51 5.32 -0.86
C PHE A 94 -11.07 6.73 -0.71
N ASP A 95 -12.29 6.82 -0.17
CA ASP A 95 -12.89 8.08 0.28
C ASP A 95 -12.31 8.50 1.65
N MET A 96 -12.56 9.74 2.08
CA MET A 96 -12.16 10.23 3.42
C MET A 96 -12.75 9.36 4.55
N ASN A 97 -13.85 8.67 4.28
CA ASN A 97 -14.51 7.74 5.19
C ASN A 97 -13.95 6.30 5.14
N GLY A 98 -12.94 6.03 4.32
CA GLY A 98 -12.35 4.69 4.16
C GLY A 98 -13.17 3.73 3.28
N ASN A 99 -14.21 4.22 2.61
CA ASN A 99 -15.01 3.43 1.69
C ASN A 99 -14.27 3.24 0.36
N LEU A 100 -14.32 2.03 -0.22
CA LEU A 100 -13.72 1.73 -1.52
C LEU A 100 -14.59 2.34 -2.63
N ILE A 101 -14.04 3.36 -3.30
CA ILE A 101 -14.64 3.97 -4.49
C ILE A 101 -14.32 3.09 -5.69
N GLU A 102 -15.32 2.35 -6.17
CA GLU A 102 -15.17 1.55 -7.38
C GLU A 102 -15.06 2.47 -8.61
N ARG A 103 -13.86 2.57 -9.17
CA ARG A 103 -13.67 3.23 -10.47
C ARG A 103 -13.98 2.25 -11.59
N LYS A 104 -15.18 2.39 -12.17
CA LYS A 104 -15.62 1.63 -13.32
C LYS A 104 -14.65 1.83 -14.49
N VAL A 105 -13.90 0.79 -14.84
CA VAL A 105 -13.12 0.79 -16.08
C VAL A 105 -14.12 0.92 -17.21
N ARG A 106 -14.03 2.01 -17.99
CA ARG A 106 -14.88 2.18 -19.16
C ARG A 106 -14.45 1.13 -20.18
N ASP A 107 -15.13 0.01 -20.17
CA ASP A 107 -14.94 -1.05 -21.13
C ASP A 107 -15.37 -0.51 -22.51
N LYS A 108 -14.42 -0.40 -23.45
CA LYS A 108 -14.76 -0.16 -24.85
C LYS A 108 -15.10 -1.50 -25.51
N SER A 109 -16.09 -2.20 -24.97
CA SER A 109 -16.89 -3.14 -25.74
C SER A 109 -17.95 -2.33 -26.48
N ALA A 110 -17.56 -1.79 -27.62
CA ALA A 110 -18.49 -1.39 -28.68
C ALA A 110 -17.81 -1.83 -29.97
N LYS A 111 -18.15 -3.05 -30.37
CA LYS A 111 -17.87 -3.59 -31.71
C LYS A 111 -18.99 -3.14 -32.63
#